data_AF-A0A9W6S3R1-F1
#
_entry.id   AF-A0A9W6S3R1-F1
#
_cell.length_a   1.000
_cell.length_b   1.000
_cell.length_c   1.000
_cell.angle_alpha   90.00
_cell.angle_beta   90.00
_cell.angle_gamma   90.00
#
_symmetry.space_group_name_H-M   'P 1'
#
loop_
_entity.id
_entity.type
_entity.pdbx_description
1 polymer ?
#
loop_
_entity_poly.entity_id
_entity_poly.type
_entity_poly.pdbx_seq_one_letter_code
_entity_poly.pdbx_strand_id
1 'polypeptide(L)'
;MSEKGEQVMKFADVAAARQVMALIGKYASDCGKGFSLKHLTIGNETLSVSNGSASQPQNAVVVRQGEGIAIYWDLRNAGAPLATLAEHERDARTMARRLCGLGHGC
;
A
#
# COMPACT_ATOMS: atom_id res chain seq x y z
N MET A 1 -1.86 19.67 -9.57
CA MET A 1 -2.74 18.96 -8.62
C MET A 1 -1.95 17.80 -8.00
N SER A 2 -2.13 17.57 -6.70
CA SER A 2 -1.72 16.34 -6.00
C SER A 2 -2.99 15.56 -5.71
N GLU A 3 -2.97 14.26 -5.98
CA GLU A 3 -4.10 13.36 -5.75
C GLU A 3 -3.68 12.37 -4.66
N LYS A 4 -4.43 12.39 -3.55
CA LYS A 4 -4.29 11.44 -2.46
C LYS A 4 -5.48 10.50 -2.49
N GLY A 5 -5.24 9.23 -2.20
CA GLY A 5 -6.30 8.25 -2.09
C GLY A 5 -6.04 7.22 -1.01
N GLU A 6 -7.15 6.72 -0.48
CA GLU A 6 -7.22 5.59 0.42
C GLU A 6 -8.28 4.63 -0.11
N GLN A 7 -7.95 3.35 -0.17
CA GLN A 7 -8.87 2.30 -0.57
C GLN A 7 -8.71 1.10 0.35
N VAL A 8 -9.84 0.56 0.81
CA VAL A 8 -9.89 -0.70 1.55
C VAL A 8 -10.67 -1.70 0.73
N MET A 9 -10.11 -2.90 0.58
CA MET A 9 -10.73 -4.03 -0.10
C MET A 9 -10.87 -5.18 0.90
N LYS A 10 -12.07 -5.76 0.97
CA LYS A 10 -12.34 -6.97 1.72
C LYS A 10 -12.53 -8.13 0.75
N PHE A 11 -11.87 -9.24 1.01
CA PHE A 11 -11.96 -10.45 0.23
C PHE A 11 -12.81 -11.50 0.94
N ALA A 12 -13.23 -12.52 0.19
CA ALA A 12 -14.02 -13.64 0.73
C ALA A 12 -13.20 -14.52 1.69
N ASP A 13 -11.88 -14.59 1.47
CA ASP A 13 -10.96 -15.35 2.31
C ASP A 13 -9.52 -14.78 2.23
N VAL A 14 -8.65 -15.32 3.08
CA VAL A 14 -7.23 -14.92 3.20
C VAL A 14 -6.44 -15.30 1.94
N ALA A 15 -6.81 -16.38 1.24
CA ALA A 15 -6.09 -16.84 0.07
C ALA A 15 -6.28 -15.86 -1.10
N ALA A 16 -7.50 -15.38 -1.32
CA ALA A 16 -7.81 -14.33 -2.29
C ALA A 16 -7.04 -13.04 -1.99
N ALA A 17 -7.03 -12.59 -0.72
CA ALA A 17 -6.27 -11.42 -0.32
C ALA A 17 -4.75 -11.59 -0.57
N ARG A 18 -4.19 -12.77 -0.30
CA ARG A 18 -2.79 -13.09 -0.60
C ARG A 18 -2.49 -13.07 -2.10
N GLN A 19 -3.37 -13.64 -2.92
CA GLN A 19 -3.21 -13.63 -4.38
C GLN A 19 -3.18 -12.20 -4.92
N VAL A 20 -4.06 -11.33 -4.43
CA VAL A 20 -4.08 -9.91 -4.84
C VAL A 20 -2.81 -9.19 -4.38
N MET A 21 -2.33 -9.41 -3.15
CA MET A 21 -1.04 -8.85 -2.71
C MET A 21 0.12 -9.29 -3.61
N ALA A 22 0.17 -10.57 -3.99
CA ALA A 22 1.20 -11.09 -4.89
C ALA A 22 1.12 -10.45 -6.28
N LEU A 23 -0.08 -10.25 -6.82
CA LEU A 23 -0.28 -9.55 -8.10
C LEU A 23 0.18 -8.10 -8.02
N ILE A 24 -0.15 -7.38 -6.94
CA ILE A 24 0.30 -6.00 -6.71
C ILE A 24 1.84 -5.96 -6.70
N GLY A 25 2.48 -6.86 -5.94
CA GLY A 25 3.94 -6.95 -5.89
C GLY A 25 4.58 -7.26 -7.25
N LYS A 26 3.97 -8.16 -8.03
CA LYS A 26 4.40 -8.49 -9.39
C LYS A 26 4.32 -7.27 -10.30
N TYR A 27 3.16 -6.59 -10.36
CA TYR A 27 3.00 -5.41 -11.21
C TYR A 27 3.91 -4.25 -10.80
N ALA A 28 4.12 -4.04 -9.49
CA ALA A 28 5.07 -3.05 -9.01
C ALA A 28 6.51 -3.36 -9.46
N SER A 29 6.87 -4.64 -9.53
CA SER A 29 8.18 -5.10 -10.02
C SER A 29 8.31 -4.95 -11.54
N ASP A 30 7.23 -5.26 -12.28
CA ASP A 30 7.19 -5.20 -13.75
C ASP A 30 7.26 -3.75 -14.27
N CYS A 31 6.80 -2.76 -13.49
CA CYS A 31 6.91 -1.33 -13.82
C CYS A 31 8.36 -0.80 -13.92
N GLY A 32 9.38 -1.58 -13.53
CA GLY A 32 10.78 -1.33 -13.89
C GLY A 32 11.49 -0.22 -13.12
N LYS A 33 12.68 0.17 -13.62
CA LYS A 33 13.65 1.05 -12.95
C LYS A 33 13.04 2.40 -12.56
N GLY A 34 12.89 2.63 -11.25
CA GLY A 34 12.31 3.85 -10.68
C GLY A 34 11.47 3.55 -9.44
N PHE A 35 10.94 2.34 -9.33
CA PHE A 35 10.18 1.88 -8.18
C PHE A 35 11.07 1.20 -7.13
N SER A 36 11.03 1.69 -5.89
CA SER A 36 11.60 0.99 -4.74
C SER A 36 10.51 0.17 -4.07
N LEU A 37 10.64 -1.15 -4.10
CA LEU A 37 9.73 -2.07 -3.40
C LEU A 37 10.35 -2.48 -2.08
N LYS A 38 9.64 -2.24 -0.98
CA LYS A 38 10.03 -2.74 0.34
C LYS A 38 8.93 -3.59 0.95
N HIS A 39 9.27 -4.82 1.31
CA HIS A 39 8.42 -5.66 2.13
C HIS A 39 8.60 -5.29 3.60
N LEU A 40 7.50 -5.04 4.29
CA LEU A 40 7.47 -4.77 5.73
C LEU A 40 6.54 -5.77 6.42
N THR A 41 6.85 -6.10 7.66
CA THR A 41 5.97 -6.86 8.56
C THR A 41 5.06 -5.92 9.33
N ILE A 42 4.26 -5.13 8.61
CA ILE A 42 3.09 -4.44 9.17
C ILE A 42 1.87 -5.32 8.85
N GLY A 43 1.09 -5.63 9.88
CA GLY A 43 0.02 -6.61 9.76
C GLY A 43 0.55 -8.00 9.37
N ASN A 44 -0.08 -8.66 8.40
CA ASN A 44 0.44 -9.93 7.87
C ASN A 44 1.40 -9.74 6.68
N GLU A 45 1.27 -8.66 5.92
CA GLU A 45 2.09 -8.39 4.73
C GLU A 45 1.98 -6.92 4.35
N THR A 46 3.08 -6.29 3.94
CA THR A 46 3.05 -4.91 3.44
C THR A 46 4.04 -4.71 2.31
N LEU A 47 3.61 -3.93 1.32
CA LEU A 47 4.39 -3.46 0.20
C LEU A 47 4.45 -1.93 0.24
N SER A 48 5.64 -1.38 0.20
CA SER A 48 5.87 0.05 0.04
C SER A 48 6.50 0.29 -1.32
N VAL A 49 5.95 1.26 -2.06
CA VAL A 49 6.31 1.58 -3.44
C VAL A 49 6.56 3.08 -3.52
N SER A 50 7.72 3.47 -4.04
CA SER A 50 8.02 4.88 -4.36
C SER A 50 8.64 5.01 -5.74
N ASN A 51 8.16 5.96 -6.53
CA ASN A 51 8.80 6.37 -7.77
C ASN A 51 9.18 7.85 -7.72
N GLY A 52 10.49 8.12 -7.61
CA GLY A 52 11.02 9.48 -7.56
C GLY A 52 11.53 10.03 -8.89
N SER A 53 11.59 9.20 -9.93
CA SER A 53 12.18 9.55 -11.24
C SER A 53 11.15 9.83 -12.33
N ALA A 54 9.87 9.61 -12.06
CA ALA A 54 8.80 9.91 -13.00
C ALA A 54 8.52 11.42 -13.09
N SER A 55 7.96 11.86 -14.23
CA SER A 55 7.34 13.19 -14.37
C SER A 55 6.24 13.46 -13.34
N GLN A 56 5.76 12.39 -12.69
CA GLN A 56 4.79 12.42 -11.60
C GLN A 56 5.30 11.50 -10.48
N PRO A 57 6.03 12.02 -9.47
CA PRO A 57 6.48 11.17 -8.38
C PRO A 57 5.31 10.63 -7.56
N GLN A 58 5.47 9.38 -7.10
CA GLN A 58 4.39 8.61 -6.48
C GLN A 58 4.91 7.88 -5.25
N ASN A 59 4.09 7.84 -4.21
CA ASN A 59 4.29 6.99 -3.05
C ASN A 59 3.02 6.17 -2.82
N ALA A 60 3.18 4.88 -2.53
CA ALA A 60 2.08 4.02 -2.13
C ALA A 60 2.52 3.02 -1.06
N VAL A 61 1.62 2.73 -0.12
CA VAL A 61 1.78 1.64 0.84
C VAL A 61 0.52 0.78 0.79
N VAL A 62 0.73 -0.53 0.63
CA VAL A 62 -0.32 -1.53 0.62
C VAL A 62 -0.08 -2.48 1.78
N VAL A 63 -1.06 -2.62 2.67
CA VAL A 63 -1.00 -3.53 3.81
C VAL A 63 -2.13 -4.55 3.73
N ARG A 64 -1.82 -5.81 4.06
CA ARG A 64 -2.79 -6.88 4.23
C ARG A 64 -2.88 -7.31 5.69
N GLN A 65 -4.11 -7.43 6.18
CA GLN A 65 -4.44 -8.06 7.45
C GLN A 65 -5.59 -9.05 7.21
N GLY A 66 -5.30 -10.35 7.39
CA GLY A 66 -6.13 -11.47 6.99
C GLY A 66 -6.72 -11.30 5.60
N GLU A 67 -8.04 -11.11 5.55
CA GLU A 67 -8.87 -10.97 4.34
C GLU A 67 -8.98 -9.52 3.85
N GLY A 68 -8.41 -8.55 4.57
CA GLY A 68 -8.46 -7.13 4.23
C GLY A 68 -7.15 -6.64 3.63
N ILE A 69 -7.25 -5.81 2.59
CA ILE A 69 -6.14 -5.04 2.03
C ILE A 69 -6.48 -3.56 2.14
N ALA A 70 -5.56 -2.75 2.64
CA ALA A 70 -5.66 -1.30 2.61
C ALA A 70 -4.51 -0.72 1.77
N ILE A 71 -4.86 0.24 0.91
CA ILE A 71 -3.97 0.93 -0.02
C ILE A 71 -4.02 2.41 0.32
N TYR A 72 -2.85 3.00 0.50
CA TYR A 72 -2.64 4.44 0.67
C TYR A 72 -1.73 4.92 -0.45
N TRP A 73 -2.10 5.98 -1.16
CA TRP A 73 -1.26 6.53 -2.22
C TRP A 73 -1.32 8.05 -2.32
N ASP A 74 -0.24 8.62 -2.86
CA ASP A 74 -0.14 10.02 -3.25
C ASP A 74 0.58 10.12 -4.60
N LEU A 75 -0.03 10.88 -5.51
CA LEU A 75 0.46 11.18 -6.85
C LEU A 75 0.67 12.68 -6.96
N ARG A 76 1.84 13.12 -7.41
CA ARG A 76 2.11 14.56 -7.62
C ARG A 76 2.38 14.87 -9.08
N ASN A 77 1.55 15.72 -9.67
CA ASN A 77 1.80 16.31 -11.00
C ASN A 77 2.39 17.72 -10.87
N ALA A 78 1.96 18.48 -9.85
CA ALA A 78 2.52 19.75 -9.35
C ALA A 78 1.72 20.15 -8.09
N GLY A 79 2.35 20.61 -7.01
CA GLY A 79 1.64 20.97 -5.76
C GLY A 79 2.44 20.79 -4.47
N ALA A 80 1.77 20.63 -3.34
CA ALA A 80 2.38 20.40 -2.02
C ALA A 80 3.28 19.15 -1.98
N PRO A 81 4.19 19.02 -1.00
CA PRO A 81 5.02 17.83 -0.83
C PRO A 81 4.16 16.56 -0.72
N LEU A 82 4.64 15.47 -1.32
CA LEU A 82 4.03 14.14 -1.15
C LEU A 82 4.00 13.80 0.35
N ALA A 83 2.95 13.10 0.79
CA ALA A 83 3.04 12.38 2.05
C ALA A 83 4.26 11.44 2.00
N THR A 84 5.03 11.41 3.07
CA THR A 84 6.22 10.56 3.13
C THR A 84 5.80 9.08 3.21
N LEU A 85 6.63 8.17 2.73
CA LEU A 85 6.41 6.74 2.94
C LEU A 85 6.18 6.41 4.43
N ALA A 86 6.85 7.11 5.34
CA ALA A 86 6.68 6.94 6.78
C ALA A 86 5.26 7.29 7.26
N GLU A 87 4.62 8.30 6.68
CA GLU A 87 3.23 8.65 6.98
C GLU A 87 2.27 7.56 6.49
N HIS A 88 2.44 7.10 5.25
CA HIS A 88 1.62 6.00 4.73
C HIS A 88 1.83 4.69 5.50
N GLU A 89 3.05 4.38 5.94
CA GLU A 89 3.31 3.22 6.80
C GLU A 89 2.65 3.35 8.18
N ARG A 90 2.56 4.57 8.75
CA ARG A 90 1.85 4.82 10.01
C ARG A 90 0.34 4.59 9.84
N ASP A 91 -0.22 5.04 8.73
CA ASP A 91 -1.65 4.87 8.44
C ASP A 91 -1.96 3.39 8.18
N ALA A 92 -1.09 2.70 7.43
CA ALA A 92 -1.13 1.25 7.25
C ALA A 92 -1.08 0.47 8.58
N ARG A 93 -0.19 0.84 9.52
CA ARG A 93 -0.14 0.26 10.88
C ARG A 93 -1.43 0.47 11.65
N THR A 94 -2.06 1.63 11.49
CA THR A 94 -3.34 1.95 12.15
C THR A 94 -4.46 1.10 11.55
N MET A 95 -4.49 0.95 10.23
CA MET A 95 -5.51 0.18 9.55
C MET A 95 -5.38 -1.33 9.80
N ALA A 96 -4.16 -1.88 9.78
CA ALA A 96 -3.94 -3.28 10.14
C ALA A 96 -4.46 -3.61 11.55
N ARG A 97 -4.23 -2.72 12.53
CA ARG A 97 -4.78 -2.87 13.88
C ARG A 97 -6.31 -2.80 13.90
N ARG A 98 -6.91 -1.89 13.13
CA ARG A 98 -8.38 -1.79 13.01
C ARG A 98 -8.98 -3.05 12.38
N LEU A 99 -8.39 -3.55 11.29
CA LEU A 99 -8.83 -4.77 10.61
C LEU A 99 -8.76 -5.99 11.55
N CYS A 100 -7.66 -6.14 12.31
CA CYS A 100 -7.54 -7.17 13.34
C CYS A 100 -8.62 -7.01 14.44
N GLY A 101 -8.85 -5.79 14.94
CA GLY A 101 -9.92 -5.51 15.92
C GLY A 101 -11.35 -5.77 15.42
N LEU A 102 -11.56 -5.73 14.11
CA LEU A 102 -12.83 -6.07 13.45
C LEU A 102 -12.99 -7.57 13.15
N GLY A 103 -12.01 -8.39 13.53
CA GLY A 103 -12.07 -9.85 13.38
C GLY A 103 -11.48 -10.39 12.07
N HIS A 104 -10.77 -9.56 11.29
CA HIS A 104 -10.15 -10.00 10.03
C HIS A 104 -8.80 -10.72 10.21
N GLY A 105 -8.68 -11.55 11.26
CA GLY A 105 -7.49 -12.36 11.56
C GLY A 105 -6.33 -11.54 12.13
N CYS A 106 -5.73 -12.08 13.18
CA CYS A 106 -4.46 -11.67 13.80
C CYS A 106 -3.66 -12.98 13.95
#